data_AF-A0A7S1QCA4-F1
#
_entry.id   AF-A0A7S1QCA4-F1
#
_cell.length_a   1.000
_cell.length_b   1.000
_cell.length_c   1.000
_cell.angle_alpha   90.00
_cell.angle_beta   90.00
_cell.angle_gamma   90.00
#
_symmetry.space_group_name_H-M   'P 1'
#
loop_
_entity.id
_entity.type
_entity.pdbx_description
1 polymer ?
#
loop_
_entity_poly.entity_id
_entity_poly.type
_entity_poly.pdbx_seq_one_letter_code
_entity_poly.pdbx_strand_id
1 'polypeptide(L)'
;IKDDRSYDPRFLLFEFTWNLVLRDRQRELIHDMYDAITKEQSIVKQMIMGAGKTTVVGPLLALMLADSKNLVVQVVPPALLDFTRAVLRTTFSSVLQKQIFTFTCDRSSEIDSELLSKFLHAKQSRGIVVTTPSSIKSVYLKYVE
;
A
#
# COMPACT_ATOMS: atom_id res chain seq x y z
N ILE A 1 33.60 -1.96 -16.47
CA ILE A 1 32.53 -2.82 -15.90
C ILE A 1 31.72 -1.92 -14.99
N LYS A 2 30.62 -1.33 -15.49
CA LYS A 2 29.70 -0.58 -14.63
C LYS A 2 29.10 -1.59 -13.66
N ASP A 3 29.20 -1.32 -12.37
CA ASP A 3 28.69 -2.18 -11.32
C ASP A 3 27.15 -2.10 -11.31
N ASP A 4 26.54 -2.84 -12.23
CA ASP A 4 25.09 -2.88 -12.50
C ASP A 4 24.37 -3.91 -11.60
N ARG A 5 24.95 -4.20 -10.43
CA ARG A 5 24.46 -5.22 -9.48
C ARG A 5 23.80 -4.62 -8.24
N SER A 6 23.26 -3.41 -8.35
CA SER A 6 22.47 -2.80 -7.28
C SER A 6 21.08 -3.44 -7.23
N TYR A 7 20.95 -4.59 -6.57
CA TYR A 7 19.64 -5.18 -6.23
C TYR A 7 19.08 -4.48 -5.01
N ASP A 8 17.87 -3.92 -5.12
CA ASP A 8 17.23 -3.30 -3.96
C ASP A 8 16.86 -4.38 -2.92
N PRO A 9 17.41 -4.30 -1.69
CA PRO A 9 17.28 -5.36 -0.69
C PRO A 9 15.84 -5.62 -0.26
N ARG A 10 14.91 -4.68 -0.51
CA ARG A 10 13.48 -4.84 -0.21
C ARG A 10 12.85 -5.94 -1.08
N PHE A 11 13.30 -6.10 -2.32
CA PHE A 11 12.85 -7.20 -3.18
C PHE A 11 13.30 -8.55 -2.62
N LEU A 12 14.59 -8.66 -2.25
CA LEU A 12 15.16 -9.88 -1.67
C LEU A 12 14.44 -10.28 -0.39
N LEU A 13 14.19 -9.30 0.49
CA LEU A 13 13.51 -9.53 1.75
C LEU A 13 12.07 -10.00 1.54
N PHE A 14 11.38 -9.46 0.54
CA PHE A 14 10.03 -9.87 0.19
C PHE A 14 9.98 -11.29 -0.38
N GLU A 15 10.88 -11.62 -1.30
CA GLU A 15 11.07 -12.96 -1.87
C GLU A 15 11.33 -14.00 -0.77
N PHE A 16 12.22 -13.68 0.16
CA PHE A 16 12.51 -14.52 1.32
C PHE A 16 11.29 -14.70 2.22
N THR A 17 10.60 -13.59 2.57
CA THR A 17 9.44 -13.62 3.48
C THR A 17 8.30 -14.48 2.94
N TRP A 18 8.08 -14.45 1.63
CA TRP A 18 7.00 -15.18 0.97
C TRP A 18 7.44 -16.51 0.32
N ASN A 19 8.71 -16.90 0.47
CA ASN A 19 9.31 -18.06 -0.18
C ASN A 19 8.94 -18.15 -1.67
N LEU A 20 9.13 -17.05 -2.39
CA LEU A 20 8.84 -16.92 -3.81
C LEU A 20 9.98 -16.23 -4.55
N VAL A 21 9.95 -16.33 -5.88
CA VAL A 21 10.80 -15.53 -6.77
C VAL A 21 9.92 -14.57 -7.55
N LEU A 22 10.28 -13.29 -7.56
CA LEU A 22 9.55 -12.27 -8.29
C LEU A 22 9.76 -12.45 -9.78
N ARG A 23 8.67 -12.34 -10.53
CA ARG A 23 8.71 -12.35 -11.99
C ARG A 23 9.29 -11.02 -12.48
N ASP A 24 10.03 -11.04 -13.59
CA ASP A 24 10.62 -9.83 -14.19
C ASP A 24 9.60 -8.71 -14.37
N ARG A 25 8.43 -9.05 -14.93
CA ARG A 25 7.32 -8.11 -15.12
C ARG A 25 6.79 -7.51 -13.81
N GLN A 26 6.86 -8.22 -12.69
CA GLN A 26 6.48 -7.66 -11.38
C GLN A 26 7.52 -6.63 -10.92
N ARG A 27 8.80 -6.93 -11.10
CA ARG A 27 9.91 -6.03 -10.75
C ARG A 27 9.87 -4.75 -11.58
N GLU A 28 9.79 -4.89 -12.91
CA GLU A 28 9.65 -3.77 -13.85
C GLU A 28 8.46 -2.87 -13.48
N LEU A 29 7.30 -3.46 -13.23
CA LEU A 29 6.10 -2.71 -12.87
C LEU A 29 6.26 -1.95 -11.56
N ILE A 30 6.92 -2.55 -10.56
CA ILE A 30 7.16 -1.90 -9.27
C ILE A 30 8.14 -0.73 -9.43
N HIS A 31 9.23 -0.91 -10.19
CA HIS A 31 10.16 0.18 -10.50
C HIS A 31 9.46 1.33 -11.23
N ASP A 32 8.71 1.04 -12.30
CA ASP A 32 7.95 2.04 -13.04
C ASP A 32 6.99 2.83 -12.14
N MET A 33 6.27 2.14 -11.25
CA MET A 33 5.32 2.77 -10.34
C MET A 33 6.03 3.59 -9.26
N TYR A 34 7.13 3.08 -8.70
CA TYR A 34 7.93 3.81 -7.72
C TYR A 34 8.53 5.08 -8.32
N ASP A 35 9.07 5.02 -9.54
CA ASP A 35 9.63 6.16 -10.26
C ASP A 35 8.56 7.20 -10.63
N ALA A 36 7.37 6.76 -11.03
CA ALA A 36 6.26 7.68 -11.27
C ALA A 36 5.83 8.40 -9.99
N ILE A 37 5.70 7.68 -8.87
CA ILE A 37 5.28 8.24 -7.59
C ILE A 37 6.33 9.22 -7.04
N THR A 38 7.62 8.91 -7.14
CA THR A 38 8.70 9.82 -6.72
C THR A 38 8.76 11.09 -7.57
N LYS A 39 8.24 11.06 -8.79
CA LYS A 39 8.05 12.23 -9.67
C LYS A 39 6.68 12.89 -9.51
N GLU A 40 5.88 12.46 -8.53
CA GLU A 40 4.51 12.94 -8.28
C GLU A 40 3.56 12.78 -9.48
N GLN A 41 3.77 11.73 -10.27
CA GLN A 41 2.96 11.42 -11.46
C GLN A 41 1.95 10.31 -11.17
N SER A 42 0.73 10.50 -11.66
CA SER A 42 -0.30 9.45 -11.65
C SER A 42 -0.01 8.42 -12.74
N ILE A 43 -0.16 7.14 -12.40
CA ILE A 43 0.08 6.02 -13.32
C ILE A 43 -0.96 4.93 -13.17
N VAL A 44 -1.33 4.31 -14.29
CA VAL A 44 -2.22 3.14 -14.31
C VAL A 44 -1.46 1.97 -14.93
N LYS A 45 -1.46 0.82 -14.26
CA LYS A 45 -0.83 -0.41 -14.75
C LYS A 45 -1.85 -1.54 -14.80
N GLN A 46 -2.05 -2.11 -16.00
CA GLN A 46 -2.93 -3.25 -16.19
C GLN A 46 -2.14 -4.56 -16.04
N MET A 47 -2.63 -5.45 -15.19
CA MET A 47 -2.10 -6.81 -15.04
C MET A 47 -3.21 -7.84 -15.19
N ILE A 48 -2.87 -9.00 -15.75
CA ILE A 48 -3.78 -10.14 -15.84
C ILE A 48 -4.22 -10.62 -14.44
N MET A 49 -5.36 -11.31 -14.37
CA MET A 49 -5.80 -11.97 -13.14
C MET A 49 -4.77 -13.03 -12.70
N GLY A 50 -4.57 -13.20 -11.40
CA GLY A 50 -3.56 -14.11 -10.86
C GLY A 50 -2.10 -13.61 -10.96
N ALA A 51 -1.83 -12.44 -11.53
CA ALA A 51 -0.46 -11.91 -11.65
C ALA A 51 0.17 -11.38 -10.34
N GLY A 52 -0.53 -11.51 -9.21
CA GLY A 52 -0.03 -11.06 -7.90
C GLY A 52 -0.23 -9.57 -7.61
N LYS A 53 -1.26 -8.92 -8.16
CA LYS A 53 -1.58 -7.51 -7.89
C LYS A 53 -1.69 -7.21 -6.40
N THR A 54 -2.57 -7.94 -5.72
CA THR A 54 -2.87 -7.73 -4.30
C THR A 54 -1.88 -8.45 -3.38
N THR A 55 -1.27 -9.54 -3.84
CA THR A 55 -0.40 -10.41 -3.02
C THR A 55 1.08 -10.10 -3.12
N VAL A 56 1.52 -9.40 -4.17
CA VAL A 56 2.94 -9.11 -4.42
C VAL A 56 3.15 -7.62 -4.65
N VAL A 57 2.56 -7.08 -5.72
CA VAL A 57 2.82 -5.69 -6.15
C VAL A 57 2.36 -4.67 -5.11
N GLY A 58 1.11 -4.77 -4.65
CA GLY A 58 0.55 -3.86 -3.66
C GLY A 58 1.35 -3.84 -2.35
N PRO A 59 1.61 -5.00 -1.71
CA PRO A 59 2.41 -5.07 -0.50
C PRO A 59 3.85 -4.56 -0.70
N LEU A 60 4.51 -4.91 -1.80
CA LEU A 60 5.90 -4.49 -2.03
C LEU A 60 6.01 -2.97 -2.30
N LEU A 61 5.08 -2.38 -3.06
CA LEU A 61 5.00 -0.92 -3.18
C LEU A 61 4.72 -0.25 -1.83
N ALA A 62 3.81 -0.81 -1.03
CA ALA A 62 3.52 -0.27 0.29
C ALA A 62 4.74 -0.36 1.23
N LEU A 63 5.54 -1.42 1.12
CA LEU A 63 6.82 -1.55 1.82
C LEU A 63 7.78 -0.41 1.43
N MET A 64 7.89 -0.12 0.14
CA MET A 64 8.83 0.87 -0.40
C MET A 64 8.42 2.32 -0.13
N LEU A 65 7.12 2.60 -0.12
CA LEU A 65 6.57 3.96 -0.07
C LEU A 65 6.20 4.45 1.33
N ALA A 66 5.90 3.54 2.27
CA ALA A 66 5.57 3.93 3.64
C ALA A 66 6.86 4.28 4.41
N ASP A 67 7.30 5.53 4.23
CA ASP A 67 8.60 6.07 4.62
C ASP A 67 8.54 7.11 5.76
N SER A 68 7.38 7.24 6.43
CA SER A 68 7.03 8.24 7.45
C SER A 68 6.87 9.68 6.96
N LYS A 69 7.27 10.00 5.72
CA LYS A 69 7.05 11.30 5.08
C LYS A 69 5.74 11.32 4.30
N ASN A 70 5.38 10.18 3.73
CA ASN A 70 4.15 9.97 2.98
C ASN A 70 3.27 8.91 3.65
N LEU A 71 1.96 9.13 3.62
CA LEU A 71 0.98 8.13 4.07
C LEU A 71 0.60 7.26 2.86
N VAL A 72 0.71 5.94 3.01
CA VAL A 72 0.24 5.00 1.99
C VAL A 72 -1.19 4.58 2.30
N VAL A 73 -2.08 4.80 1.34
CA VAL A 73 -3.48 4.39 1.40
C VAL A 73 -3.79 3.44 0.25
N GLN A 74 -4.20 2.21 0.57
CA GLN A 74 -4.72 1.24 -0.38
C GLN A 74 -6.24 1.31 -0.40
N VAL A 75 -6.79 1.83 -1.50
CA VAL A 75 -8.22 1.89 -1.75
C VAL A 75 -8.63 0.67 -2.56
N VAL A 76 -9.46 -0.20 -2.00
CA VAL A 76 -9.88 -1.46 -2.63
C VAL A 76 -11.40 -1.60 -2.63
N PRO A 77 -11.99 -2.33 -3.59
CA PRO A 77 -13.41 -2.66 -3.55
C PRO A 77 -13.81 -3.27 -2.19
N PRO A 78 -15.02 -3.00 -1.65
CA PRO A 78 -15.44 -3.51 -0.35
C PRO A 78 -15.29 -5.03 -0.20
N ALA A 79 -15.63 -5.79 -1.25
CA ALA A 79 -15.49 -7.25 -1.27
C ALA A 79 -14.04 -7.75 -1.15
N LEU A 80 -13.04 -6.89 -1.44
CA LEU A 80 -11.62 -7.22 -1.35
C LEU A 80 -10.95 -6.63 -0.10
N LEU A 81 -11.70 -5.92 0.76
CA LEU A 81 -11.13 -5.23 1.93
C LEU A 81 -10.49 -6.22 2.90
N ASP A 82 -11.25 -7.24 3.32
CA ASP A 82 -10.77 -8.24 4.27
C ASP A 82 -9.62 -9.06 3.71
N PHE A 83 -9.72 -9.46 2.43
CA PHE A 83 -8.66 -10.18 1.74
C PHE A 83 -7.36 -9.36 1.69
N THR A 84 -7.44 -8.10 1.25
CA THR A 84 -6.27 -7.21 1.16
C THR A 84 -5.65 -6.97 2.54
N ARG A 85 -6.49 -6.71 3.55
CA ARG A 85 -6.06 -6.55 4.94
C ARG A 85 -5.32 -7.79 5.46
N ALA A 86 -5.86 -8.99 5.21
CA ALA A 86 -5.23 -10.23 5.63
C ALA A 86 -3.87 -10.43 4.96
N VAL A 87 -3.78 -10.20 3.65
CA VAL A 87 -2.53 -10.28 2.88
C VAL A 87 -1.47 -9.33 3.44
N LEU A 88 -1.82 -8.08 3.71
CA LEU A 88 -0.89 -7.10 4.27
C LEU A 88 -0.47 -7.50 5.69
N ARG A 89 -1.41 -7.89 6.56
CA ARG A 89 -1.07 -8.34 7.92
C ARG A 89 -0.12 -9.54 7.90
N THR A 90 -0.37 -10.51 7.03
CA THR A 90 0.53 -11.66 6.86
C THR A 90 1.91 -11.20 6.37
N THR A 91 1.95 -10.33 5.35
CA THR A 91 3.22 -9.77 4.81
C THR A 91 4.03 -9.07 5.90
N PHE A 92 3.36 -8.31 6.77
CA PHE A 92 4.00 -7.36 7.67
C PHE A 92 4.02 -7.76 9.15
N SER A 93 3.70 -9.03 9.46
CA SER A 93 3.59 -9.52 10.85
C SER A 93 4.91 -9.94 11.48
N SER A 94 5.88 -10.42 10.68
CA SER A 94 7.11 -11.02 11.20
C SER A 94 8.36 -10.19 10.88
N VAL A 95 8.86 -10.31 9.65
CA VAL A 95 10.15 -9.77 9.20
C VAL A 95 10.04 -8.30 8.82
N LEU A 96 8.92 -7.92 8.22
CA LEU A 96 8.66 -6.57 7.74
C LEU A 96 7.66 -5.86 8.66
N GLN A 97 8.09 -5.11 9.68
CA GLN A 97 7.13 -4.52 10.61
C GLN A 97 6.47 -3.25 10.05
N LYS A 98 5.19 -3.35 9.67
CA LYS A 98 4.30 -2.22 9.35
C LYS A 98 2.91 -2.42 9.92
N GLN A 99 2.37 -1.39 10.57
CA GLN A 99 1.02 -1.44 11.10
C GLN A 99 -0.03 -1.31 9.98
N ILE A 100 -1.07 -2.14 10.03
CA ILE A 100 -2.15 -2.14 9.06
C ILE A 100 -3.41 -1.55 9.69
N PHE A 101 -3.77 -0.35 9.25
CA PHE A 101 -4.94 0.39 9.69
C PHE A 101 -6.09 0.14 8.73
N THR A 102 -7.26 -0.21 9.24
CA THR A 102 -8.48 -0.27 8.42
C THR A 102 -9.28 0.99 8.66
N PHE A 103 -9.53 1.75 7.59
CA PHE A 103 -10.34 2.95 7.66
C PHE A 103 -11.69 2.71 7.00
N THR A 104 -12.75 2.92 7.79
CA THR A 104 -14.15 2.89 7.33
C THR A 104 -14.82 4.17 7.78
N CYS A 105 -15.54 4.79 6.86
CA CYS A 105 -16.36 5.96 7.11
C CYS A 105 -17.70 5.78 6.41
N ASP A 106 -18.77 6.16 7.09
CA ASP A 106 -20.14 6.18 6.59
C ASP A 106 -20.79 7.56 6.81
N ARG A 107 -22.08 7.68 6.48
CA ARG A 107 -22.82 8.94 6.63
C ARG A 107 -22.99 9.38 8.08
N SER A 108 -23.01 8.45 9.04
CA SER A 108 -23.11 8.75 10.47
C SER A 108 -21.77 9.06 11.14
N SER A 109 -20.64 8.68 10.53
CA SER A 109 -19.31 8.81 11.14
C SER A 109 -18.86 10.27 11.27
N GLU A 110 -18.64 10.80 12.46
CA GLU A 110 -18.09 12.15 12.60
C GLU A 110 -16.63 12.21 12.11
N ILE A 111 -16.27 13.29 11.41
CA ILE A 111 -14.89 13.57 11.02
C ILE A 111 -14.35 14.54 12.05
N ASP A 112 -13.64 13.99 13.03
CA ASP A 112 -13.13 14.72 14.17
C ASP A 112 -11.59 14.77 14.19
N SER A 113 -11.06 15.51 15.17
CA SER A 113 -9.62 15.58 15.40
C SER A 113 -9.01 14.21 15.74
N GLU A 114 -9.80 13.28 16.30
CA GLU A 114 -9.35 11.93 16.60
C GLU A 114 -9.05 11.15 15.32
N LEU A 115 -9.91 11.25 14.31
CA LEU A 115 -9.67 10.63 13.01
C LEU A 115 -8.38 11.14 12.37
N LEU A 116 -8.16 12.46 12.38
CA LEU A 116 -6.92 13.05 11.88
C LEU A 116 -5.71 12.53 12.66
N SER A 117 -5.82 12.41 13.98
CA SER A 117 -4.74 11.87 14.82
C SER A 117 -4.37 10.43 14.45
N LYS A 118 -5.36 9.59 14.11
CA LYS A 118 -5.15 8.21 13.64
C LYS A 118 -4.40 8.17 12.32
N PHE A 119 -4.72 9.05 11.37
CA PHE A 119 -3.99 9.14 10.10
C PHE A 119 -2.56 9.66 10.28
N LEU A 120 -2.36 10.66 11.13
CA LEU A 120 -1.03 11.17 11.46
C LEU A 120 -0.17 10.08 12.15
N HIS A 121 -0.76 9.34 13.08
CA HIS A 121 -0.10 8.20 13.71
C HIS A 121 0.24 7.10 12.71
N ALA A 122 -0.69 6.75 11.81
CA ALA A 122 -0.44 5.78 10.75
C ALA A 122 0.71 6.21 9.84
N LYS A 123 0.78 7.50 9.49
CA LYS A 123 1.89 8.07 8.72
C LYS A 123 3.22 7.95 9.48
N GLN A 124 3.28 8.45 10.71
CA GLN A 124 4.50 8.46 11.52
C GLN A 124 5.04 7.04 11.79
N SER A 125 4.15 6.10 12.07
CA SER A 125 4.48 4.69 12.28
C SER A 125 4.83 3.91 11.01
N ARG A 126 4.88 4.58 9.84
CA ARG A 126 5.12 3.96 8.53
C ARG A 126 4.09 2.87 8.21
N GLY A 127 2.89 3.03 8.76
CA GLY A 127 1.76 2.14 8.56
C GLY A 127 1.10 2.32 7.22
N ILE A 128 0.20 1.38 6.93
CA ILE A 128 -0.55 1.31 5.68
C ILE A 128 -2.02 1.36 6.04
N VAL A 129 -2.74 2.31 5.45
CA VAL A 129 -4.19 2.41 5.59
C VAL A 129 -4.83 1.62 4.45
N VAL A 130 -5.79 0.77 4.79
CA VAL A 130 -6.64 0.04 3.83
C VAL A 130 -8.06 0.55 3.98
N THR A 131 -8.70 0.91 2.88
CA THR A 131 -10.04 1.50 2.88
C THR A 131 -10.79 1.19 1.58
N THR A 132 -12.01 1.69 1.50
CA THR A 132 -12.91 1.50 0.35
C THR A 132 -13.19 2.82 -0.36
N PRO A 133 -13.51 2.80 -1.66
CA PRO A 133 -13.94 3.99 -2.39
C PRO A 133 -15.13 4.70 -1.73
N SER A 134 -16.07 3.95 -1.15
CA SER A 134 -17.22 4.50 -0.43
C SER A 134 -16.80 5.29 0.79
N SER A 135 -15.85 4.81 1.58
CA SER A 135 -15.36 5.52 2.76
C SER A 135 -14.59 6.79 2.40
N ILE A 136 -13.76 6.76 1.35
CA ILE A 136 -13.10 7.96 0.83
C ILE A 136 -14.14 8.98 0.35
N LYS A 137 -15.16 8.53 -0.38
CA LYS A 137 -16.24 9.40 -0.86
C LYS A 137 -17.04 10.02 0.29
N SER A 138 -17.35 9.25 1.35
CA SER A 138 -18.03 9.76 2.54
C SER A 138 -17.21 10.86 3.24
N VAL A 139 -15.89 10.71 3.32
CA VAL A 139 -15.01 11.76 3.86
C VAL A 139 -15.03 13.01 2.99
N TYR A 140 -14.90 12.84 1.67
CA TYR A 140 -14.88 13.95 0.73
C TYR A 140 -16.18 14.76 0.79
N LEU A 141 -17.34 14.08 0.77
CA LEU A 141 -18.64 14.76 0.82
C LEU A 141 -18.80 15.57 2.11
N LYS A 142 -18.39 15.05 3.26
CA LYS A 142 -18.45 15.76 4.55
C LYS A 142 -17.49 16.93 4.69
N TYR A 143 -16.47 17.02 3.83
CA TYR A 143 -15.58 18.18 3.78
C TYR A 143 -16.13 19.28 2.87
N VAL A 144 -16.92 18.91 1.86
CA VAL A 144 -17.44 19.82 0.83
C VAL A 144 -18.84 20.34 1.17
N GLU A 145 -19.68 19.50 1.79
CA GLU A 145 -21.00 19.85 2.35
C GLU A 145 -20.87 20.49 3.73
#